data_AF-D3V3N1-F1
#
_entry.id   AF-D3V3N1-F1
#
_cell.length_a   1.000
_cell.length_b   1.000
_cell.length_c   1.000
_cell.angle_alpha   90.00
_cell.angle_beta   90.00
_cell.angle_gamma   90.00
#
_symmetry.space_group_name_H-M   'P 1'
#
loop_
_entity.id
_entity.type
_entity.pdbx_description
1 polymer ?
#
loop_
_entity_poly.entity_id
_entity_poly.type
_entity_poly.pdbx_seq_one_letter_code
_entity_poly.pdbx_strand_id
1 'polypeptide(L)' 'MATLLANYKAQQKPDRIEALLMVMTCCLMVYAALEHKIRRELKKSVPFFPDMRNKRTQSPAAREVFLIIEGINSFEFQ' A
#
# COMPACT_ATOMS: atom_id res chain seq x y z
N MET A 1 5.14 -19.08 -32.58
CA MET A 1 5.72 -18.19 -31.53
C MET A 1 5.80 -16.73 -31.97
N ALA A 2 6.31 -16.42 -33.18
CA ALA A 2 6.40 -15.03 -33.67
C ALA A 2 5.05 -14.29 -33.77
N THR A 3 3.97 -14.99 -34.18
CA THR A 3 2.62 -14.41 -34.31
C THR A 3 1.96 -14.07 -32.97
N LEU A 4 2.25 -14.83 -31.90
CA LEU A 4 1.77 -14.54 -30.54
C LEU A 4 2.44 -13.28 -29.97
N LEU A 5 3.75 -13.13 -30.19
CA LEU A 5 4.50 -11.94 -29.76
C LEU A 5 4.04 -10.67 -30.49
N ALA A 6 3.73 -10.78 -31.79
CA ALA A 6 3.17 -9.67 -32.57
C ALA A 6 1.79 -9.24 -32.05
N ASN A 7 0.91 -10.20 -31.74
CA ASN A 7 -0.43 -9.92 -31.21
C ASN A 7 -0.40 -9.31 -29.80
N TYR A 8 0.47 -9.79 -28.89
CA TYR A 8 0.67 -9.20 -27.57
C TYR A 8 1.18 -7.75 -27.64
N LYS A 9 2.13 -7.48 -28.55
CA LYS A 9 2.68 -6.14 -28.76
C LYS A 9 1.67 -5.20 -29.41
N ALA A 10 0.81 -5.70 -30.30
CA ALA A 10 -0.25 -4.93 -30.96
C ALA A 10 -1.46 -4.63 -30.05
N GLN A 11 -1.75 -5.48 -29.05
CA GLN A 11 -2.82 -5.23 -28.07
C GLN A 11 -2.44 -4.14 -27.06
N GLN A 12 -1.15 -3.89 -26.84
CA GLN A 12 -0.65 -2.80 -26.01
C GLN A 12 -0.65 -1.49 -26.79
N LYS A 13 -1.84 -0.89 -26.94
CA LYS A 13 -1.94 0.49 -27.40
C LYS A 13 -1.25 1.40 -26.36
N PRO A 14 -0.36 2.32 -26.78
CA PRO A 14 0.41 3.18 -25.87
C PRO A 14 -0.49 3.94 -24.89
N ASP A 15 -1.66 4.39 -25.36
CA ASP A 15 -2.68 5.08 -24.56
C ASP A 15 -3.13 4.27 -23.32
N ARG A 16 -3.18 2.93 -23.41
CA ARG A 16 -3.57 2.10 -22.26
C ARG A 16 -2.45 1.98 -21.23
N ILE A 17 -1.19 2.01 -21.66
CA ILE A 17 -0.05 1.96 -20.75
C ILE A 17 0.05 3.28 -19.99
N GLU A 18 -0.15 4.41 -20.66
CA GLU A 18 -0.16 5.74 -20.03
C GLU A 18 -1.31 5.89 -19.03
N ALA A 19 -2.52 5.46 -19.41
CA ALA A 19 -3.66 5.44 -18.48
C ALA A 19 -3.39 4.52 -17.27
N LEU A 20 -2.80 3.34 -17.48
CA LEU A 20 -2.45 2.42 -16.40
C LEU A 20 -1.35 3.00 -15.49
N LEU A 21 -0.33 3.65 -16.06
CA LEU A 21 0.71 4.35 -15.31
C LEU A 21 0.10 5.46 -14.44
N MET A 22 -0.82 6.24 -14.98
CA MET A 22 -1.50 7.30 -14.22
C MET A 22 -2.28 6.73 -13.03
N VAL A 23 -2.99 5.62 -13.23
CA VAL A 23 -3.71 4.93 -12.14
C VAL A 23 -2.72 4.37 -11.10
N MET A 24 -1.63 3.73 -11.53
CA MET A 24 -0.60 3.22 -10.62
C MET A 24 0.03 4.35 -9.78
N THR A 25 0.34 5.49 -10.39
CA THR A 25 0.86 6.67 -9.67
C THR A 25 -0.16 7.23 -8.69
N CYS A 26 -1.45 7.28 -9.06
CA CYS A 26 -2.52 7.69 -8.15
C CYS A 26 -2.60 6.78 -6.92
N CYS A 27 -2.56 5.46 -7.12
CA CYS A 27 -2.57 4.49 -6.02
C CYS A 27 -1.37 4.68 -5.08
N LEU A 28 -0.16 4.91 -5.60
CA LEU A 28 1.03 5.17 -4.79
C LEU A 28 0.93 6.49 -4.01
N MET A 29 0.36 7.53 -4.63
CA MET A 29 0.15 8.82 -3.98
C MET A 29 -0.82 8.71 -2.80
N VAL A 30 -1.94 8.01 -2.99
CA VAL A 30 -2.93 7.76 -1.93
C VAL A 30 -2.30 6.95 -0.80
N TYR A 31 -1.53 5.92 -1.13
CA TYR A 31 -0.83 5.10 -0.14
C TYR A 31 0.17 5.94 0.69
N ALA A 32 0.99 6.76 0.03
CA ALA A 32 1.97 7.62 0.70
C ALA A 32 1.28 8.68 1.59
N ALA A 33 0.18 9.26 1.13
CA ALA A 33 -0.60 10.23 1.90
C ALA A 33 -1.20 9.60 3.17
N LEU A 34 -1.71 8.37 3.06
CA LEU A 34 -2.22 7.61 4.20
C LEU A 34 -1.10 7.31 5.21
N GLU A 35 0.04 6.81 4.75
CA GLU A 35 1.20 6.53 5.59
C GLU A 35 1.70 7.80 6.31
N HIS A 36 1.73 8.94 5.61
CA HIS A 36 2.10 10.22 6.20
C HIS A 36 1.11 10.68 7.26
N LYS A 37 -0.20 10.54 7.02
CA LYS A 37 -1.25 10.90 7.97
C LYS A 37 -1.14 10.05 9.24
N ILE A 38 -0.97 8.75 9.10
CA ILE A 38 -0.80 7.84 10.24
C ILE A 38 0.43 8.22 11.06
N ARG A 39 1.58 8.44 10.42
CA ARG A 39 2.80 8.88 11.12
C ARG A 39 2.64 10.21 11.82
N ARG A 40 1.90 11.16 11.23
CA ARG A 40 1.66 12.47 11.84
C ARG A 40 0.80 12.36 13.09
N GLU A 41 -0.29 11.57 13.03
CA GLU A 41 -1.17 11.37 14.18
C GLU A 41 -0.49 10.53 15.28
N LEU A 42 0.33 9.54 14.91
CA LEU A 42 1.13 8.73 15.83
C LEU A 42 2.31 9.49 16.46
N LYS A 43 2.71 10.65 15.92
CA LYS A 43 3.67 11.55 16.59
C LYS A 43 2.99 12.45 17.63
N LYS A 44 1.71 12.75 17.45
CA LYS A 44 0.93 13.62 18.34
C LYS A 44 0.38 12.87 19.54
N SER A 45 -0.15 11.68 19.30
CA SER A 45 -0.51 10.74 20.34
C SER A 45 0.75 9.91 20.63
N VAL A 46 1.06 9.57 21.88
CA VAL A 46 2.25 8.75 22.24
C VAL A 46 1.97 7.22 22.24
N PRO A 47 1.02 6.62 21.48
CA PRO A 47 0.95 5.17 21.42
C PRO A 47 2.02 4.72 20.44
N PHE A 48 3.05 4.08 20.98
CA PHE A 48 4.02 3.35 20.19
C PHE A 48 3.30 2.29 19.37
N PHE A 49 3.56 2.26 18.06
CA PHE A 49 3.08 1.17 17.22
C PHE A 49 4.04 -0.03 17.36
N PRO A 50 3.54 -1.24 17.64
CA PRO A 50 4.36 -2.43 17.65
C PRO A 50 4.74 -2.80 16.21
N ASP A 51 6.01 -2.65 15.87
CA ASP A 51 6.60 -3.19 14.64
C ASP A 51 6.52 -4.73 14.68
N MET A 52 6.41 -5.39 13.53
CA MET A 52 6.43 -6.86 13.40
C MET A 52 7.69 -7.51 13.99
N ARG A 53 8.73 -6.71 14.29
CA ARG A 53 9.96 -7.09 15.00
C ARG A 53 9.95 -6.76 16.50
N ASN A 54 8.80 -6.43 17.06
CA ASN A 54 8.60 -6.06 18.47
C ASN A 54 9.43 -4.83 18.91
N LYS A 55 9.75 -3.93 17.97
CA LYS A 55 10.40 -2.66 18.26
C LYS A 55 9.35 -1.55 18.28
N ARG A 56 9.52 -0.62 19.23
CA ARG A 56 8.67 0.56 19.35
C ARG A 56 9.09 1.58 18.29
N THR A 57 8.36 1.64 17.18
CA THR A 57 8.71 2.50 16.04
C THR A 57 7.68 3.62 15.88
N GLN A 58 8.13 4.89 15.85
CA GLN A 58 7.28 6.07 15.64
C GLN A 58 6.94 6.33 14.15
N SER A 59 7.41 5.45 13.27
CA SER A 59 7.22 5.53 11.82
C SER A 59 6.77 4.19 11.24
N PRO A 60 5.61 3.64 11.66
CA PRO A 60 5.14 2.38 11.10
C PRO A 60 4.98 2.52 9.59
N ALA A 61 5.26 1.44 8.86
CA ALA A 61 4.87 1.32 7.46
C ALA A 61 3.37 1.03 7.39
N ALA A 62 2.66 1.53 6.37
CA ALA A 62 1.22 1.30 6.31
C ALA A 62 0.87 -0.22 6.28
N ARG A 63 1.77 -1.06 5.73
CA ARG A 63 1.68 -2.54 5.83
C ARG A 63 1.42 -3.05 7.24
N GLU A 64 2.18 -2.58 8.23
CA GLU A 64 2.05 -3.08 9.62
C GLU A 64 0.73 -2.62 10.24
N VAL A 65 0.29 -1.42 9.90
CA VAL A 65 -1.02 -0.87 10.29
C VAL A 65 -2.15 -1.72 9.73
N PHE A 66 -2.06 -2.08 8.45
CA PHE A 66 -3.04 -2.96 7.81
C PHE A 66 -3.07 -4.35 8.42
N LEU A 67 -1.92 -4.94 8.78
CA LEU A 67 -1.86 -6.26 9.41
C LEU A 67 -2.58 -6.29 10.77
N ILE A 68 -2.41 -5.23 11.59
CA ILE A 68 -3.13 -5.14 12.86
C ILE A 68 -4.62 -4.91 12.62
N ILE A 69 -5.01 -4.04 11.67
CA ILE A 69 -6.43 -3.82 11.33
C ILE A 69 -7.09 -5.13 10.86
N GLU A 70 -6.40 -5.91 10.04
CA GLU A 70 -6.85 -7.23 9.60
C GLU A 70 -6.93 -8.23 10.76
N GLY A 71 -5.95 -8.21 11.67
CA GLY A 71 -5.94 -9.02 12.88
C GLY A 71 -7.03 -8.66 13.90
N ILE A 72 -7.45 -7.39 13.98
CA ILE A 72 -8.53 -6.93 14.87
C ILE A 72 -9.87 -7.60 14.50
N ASN A 73 -10.10 -7.92 13.23
CA ASN A 73 -11.30 -8.63 12.81
C ASN A 73 -11.35 -10.09 13.31
N SER A 74 -10.22 -10.64 13.79
CA SER A 74 -10.12 -11.98 14.40
C SER A 74 -10.06 -11.97 15.93
N PHE A 75 -10.15 -10.80 16.59
CA PHE A 75 -10.36 -10.73 18.04
C PHE A 75 -11.85 -10.98 18.36
N GLU A 76 -12.23 -12.26 18.28
CA GLU A 76 -13.41 -12.79 18.95
C GLU A 76 -13.26 -12.54 20.46
N PHE A 77 -14.31 -12.00 21.06
CA PHE A 77 -14.48 -11.85 22.50
C PHE A 77 -14.24 -13.20 23.21
N GLN A 78 -13.33 -13.22 24.18
CA GLN A 78 -13.31 -14.23 25.25
C GLN A 78 -13.19 -13.53 26.60
#